data_AF-A0A832ZGE2-F1
#
_entry.id   AF-A0A832ZGE2-F1
#
_cell.length_a   1.000
_cell.length_b   1.000
_cell.length_c   1.000
_cell.angle_alpha   90.00
_cell.angle_beta   90.00
_cell.angle_gamma   90.00
#
_symmetry.space_group_name_H-M   'P 1'
#
loop_
_entity.id
_entity.type
_entity.pdbx_description
1 polymer ?
#
loop_
_entity_poly.entity_id
_entity_poly.type
_entity_poly.pdbx_seq_one_letter_code
_entity_poly.pdbx_strand_id
1 'polypeptide(L)'
;SLAMPKENAVSIEDMEGFRIATKYPNLTRKFFEGRGVEVEVIKLHGSIELAPKIGIADGIVDIVETGNTLRTNGLVEVEKIMDVSALLLVNRISQKTRFDEINELVLKIKEVTKDGPGKLRG
;
A
#
# COMPACT_ATOMS: atom_id res chain seq x y z
N SER A 1 -2.48 3.98 1.20
CA SER A 1 -3.62 4.87 1.47
C SER A 1 -4.11 5.52 0.20
N LEU A 2 -5.31 6.12 0.25
CA LEU A 2 -5.81 7.03 -0.77
C LEU A 2 -5.31 8.45 -0.46
N ALA A 3 -4.73 9.12 -1.44
CA ALA A 3 -4.32 10.51 -1.32
C ALA A 3 -4.76 11.33 -2.53
N MET A 4 -5.03 12.62 -2.30
CA MET A 4 -5.57 13.55 -3.30
C MET A 4 -4.87 14.92 -3.22
N PRO A 5 -4.88 15.73 -4.30
CA PRO A 5 -4.52 17.14 -4.22
C PRO A 5 -5.33 17.84 -3.12
N LYS A 6 -4.65 18.61 -2.29
CA LYS A 6 -5.26 19.26 -1.11
C LYS A 6 -6.49 20.09 -1.47
N GLU A 7 -6.44 20.80 -2.60
CA GLU A 7 -7.51 21.66 -3.12
C GLU A 7 -8.76 20.91 -3.55
N ASN A 8 -8.63 19.62 -3.91
CA ASN A 8 -9.72 18.81 -4.48
C ASN A 8 -10.05 17.59 -3.61
N ALA A 9 -9.54 17.56 -2.37
CA ALA A 9 -9.77 16.45 -1.46
C ALA A 9 -11.24 16.41 -1.03
N VAL A 10 -11.91 15.30 -1.31
CA VAL A 10 -13.31 15.01 -0.97
C VAL A 10 -13.40 13.68 -0.22
N SER A 11 -14.56 13.37 0.35
CA SER A 11 -14.78 12.04 0.92
C SER A 11 -14.98 11.00 -0.19
N ILE A 12 -14.84 9.72 0.14
CA ILE A 12 -14.88 8.63 -0.85
C ILE A 12 -16.23 8.59 -1.58
N GLU A 13 -17.31 8.92 -0.87
CA GLU A 13 -18.68 8.90 -1.37
C GLU A 13 -18.91 9.86 -2.55
N ASP A 14 -18.08 10.89 -2.67
CA ASP A 14 -18.16 11.92 -3.72
C ASP A 14 -17.21 11.63 -4.90
N MET A 15 -16.59 10.44 -4.96
CA MET A 15 -15.55 10.11 -5.95
C MET A 15 -16.07 9.32 -7.17
N GLU A 16 -17.38 9.32 -7.41
CA GLU A 16 -17.99 8.59 -8.53
C GLU A 16 -17.39 9.06 -9.87
N GLY A 17 -16.86 8.10 -10.66
CA GLY A 17 -16.22 8.37 -11.94
C GLY A 17 -14.81 8.95 -11.86
N PHE A 18 -14.21 9.08 -10.68
CA PHE A 18 -12.86 9.62 -10.53
C PHE A 18 -11.80 8.66 -11.10
N ARG A 19 -10.70 9.22 -11.56
CA ARG A 19 -9.53 8.48 -12.04
C ARG A 19 -8.53 8.29 -10.91
N ILE A 20 -8.24 7.05 -10.55
CA ILE A 20 -7.33 6.69 -9.46
C ILE A 20 -6.09 6.01 -10.01
N ALA A 21 -4.94 6.68 -9.87
CA ALA A 21 -3.65 6.14 -10.28
C ALA A 21 -3.03 5.24 -9.19
N THR A 22 -2.52 4.07 -9.57
CA THR A 22 -1.98 3.11 -8.59
C THR A 22 -1.01 2.09 -9.22
N LYS A 23 -0.11 1.54 -8.40
CA LYS A 23 0.64 0.30 -8.70
C LYS A 23 -0.18 -0.96 -8.40
N TYR A 24 -1.28 -0.83 -7.66
CA TYR A 24 -2.07 -1.93 -7.08
C TYR A 24 -3.52 -1.91 -7.60
N PRO A 25 -3.76 -2.16 -8.89
CA PRO A 25 -5.09 -1.96 -9.49
C PRO A 25 -6.17 -2.87 -8.88
N ASN A 26 -5.84 -4.14 -8.61
CA ASN A 26 -6.80 -5.07 -8.02
C ASN A 26 -7.15 -4.72 -6.57
N LEU A 27 -6.18 -4.19 -5.80
CA LEU A 27 -6.43 -3.72 -4.44
C LEU A 27 -7.35 -2.49 -4.47
N THR A 28 -7.04 -1.55 -5.36
CA THR A 28 -7.75 -0.28 -5.49
C THR A 28 -9.20 -0.51 -5.91
N ARG A 29 -9.45 -1.34 -6.95
CA ARG A 29 -10.83 -1.69 -7.36
C ARG A 29 -11.62 -2.27 -6.21
N LYS A 30 -11.09 -3.29 -5.52
CA LYS A 30 -11.78 -3.93 -4.38
C LYS A 30 -12.08 -2.96 -3.25
N PHE A 31 -11.19 -2.01 -3.00
CA PHE A 31 -11.38 -0.99 -1.98
C PHE A 31 -12.57 -0.09 -2.30
N PHE A 32 -12.66 0.43 -3.53
CA PHE A 32 -13.78 1.29 -3.96
C PHE A 32 -15.09 0.52 -4.16
N GLU A 33 -15.03 -0.69 -4.75
CA GLU A 33 -16.18 -1.61 -4.85
C GLU A 33 -16.77 -1.92 -3.47
N GLY A 34 -15.91 -2.16 -2.47
CA GLY A 34 -16.33 -2.39 -1.08
C GLY A 34 -16.97 -1.17 -0.40
N ARG A 35 -16.82 0.02 -0.98
CA ARG A 35 -17.48 1.27 -0.57
C ARG A 35 -18.68 1.63 -1.45
N GLY A 36 -18.96 0.85 -2.50
CA GLY A 36 -20.06 1.12 -3.42
C GLY A 36 -19.85 2.32 -4.35
N VAL A 37 -18.58 2.66 -4.64
CA VAL A 37 -18.20 3.79 -5.50
C VAL A 37 -17.48 3.26 -6.73
N GLU A 38 -17.89 3.67 -7.93
CA GLU A 38 -17.22 3.28 -9.18
C GLU A 38 -16.13 4.31 -9.54
N VAL A 39 -14.92 3.82 -9.82
CA VAL A 39 -13.77 4.66 -10.21
C VAL A 39 -13.03 4.06 -11.39
N GLU A 40 -12.43 4.92 -12.22
CA GLU A 40 -11.51 4.49 -13.27
C GLU A 40 -10.11 4.23 -12.66
N VAL A 41 -9.68 2.97 -12.64
CA VAL A 41 -8.37 2.60 -12.08
C VAL A 41 -7.28 2.60 -13.15
N ILE A 42 -6.34 3.53 -13.02
CA ILE A 42 -5.20 3.71 -13.93
C ILE A 42 -3.96 3.04 -13.33
N LYS A 43 -3.48 1.98 -13.99
CA LYS A 43 -2.25 1.29 -13.57
C LYS A 43 -1.02 2.10 -13.99
N LEU A 44 -0.17 2.44 -13.04
CA LEU A 44 1.14 3.06 -13.27
C LEU A 44 2.26 2.21 -12.65
N HIS A 45 3.47 2.37 -13.18
CA HIS A 45 4.65 1.60 -12.75
C HIS A 45 5.60 2.39 -11.83
N GLY A 46 5.53 3.72 -11.84
CA GLY A 46 6.38 4.62 -11.05
C GLY A 46 5.84 6.04 -11.05
N SER A 47 6.42 6.89 -10.20
CA SER A 47 6.08 8.33 -10.07
C SER A 47 4.58 8.59 -9.92
N ILE A 48 3.94 7.85 -9.03
CA ILE A 48 2.48 7.85 -8.87
C ILE A 48 2.01 9.22 -8.39
N GLU A 49 2.77 9.82 -7.49
CA GLU A 49 2.59 11.16 -6.93
C GLU A 49 2.56 12.30 -7.96
N LEU A 50 3.09 12.10 -9.17
CA LEU A 50 2.99 13.08 -10.26
C LEU A 50 1.67 13.01 -11.01
N ALA A 51 0.95 11.88 -10.95
CA ALA A 51 -0.25 11.64 -11.74
C ALA A 51 -1.33 12.72 -11.54
N PRO A 52 -1.63 13.16 -10.30
CA PRO A 52 -2.57 14.25 -10.08
C PRO A 52 -2.07 15.59 -10.62
N LYS A 53 -0.79 15.88 -10.44
CA LYS A 53 -0.16 17.15 -10.84
C LYS A 53 -0.24 17.39 -12.36
N ILE A 54 -0.19 16.34 -13.16
CA ILE A 54 -0.27 16.41 -14.62
C ILE A 54 -1.67 16.13 -15.18
N GLY A 55 -2.67 15.96 -14.31
CA GLY A 55 -4.08 15.81 -14.70
C GLY A 55 -4.48 14.44 -15.26
N ILE A 56 -3.64 13.42 -15.14
CA ILE A 56 -3.97 12.05 -15.59
C ILE A 56 -4.82 11.29 -14.57
N ALA A 57 -4.83 11.72 -13.31
CA ALA A 57 -5.63 11.12 -12.24
C ALA A 57 -6.13 12.20 -11.28
N ASP A 58 -7.23 11.94 -10.59
CA ASP A 58 -7.82 12.83 -9.59
C ASP A 58 -7.33 12.49 -8.17
N GLY A 59 -6.88 11.25 -7.98
CA GLY A 59 -6.24 10.77 -6.75
C GLY A 59 -5.29 9.60 -6.99
N ILE A 60 -4.59 9.18 -5.94
CA ILE A 60 -3.65 8.06 -5.97
C ILE A 60 -3.92 7.05 -4.87
N VAL A 61 -3.69 5.78 -5.17
CA VAL A 61 -3.55 4.73 -4.15
C VAL A 61 -2.13 4.19 -4.20
N ASP A 62 -1.35 4.49 -3.16
CA ASP A 62 0.02 3.99 -2.99
C ASP A 62 0.35 3.76 -1.51
N ILE A 63 1.49 3.11 -1.26
CA ILE A 63 2.07 2.99 0.08
C ILE A 63 2.65 4.35 0.44
N VAL A 64 2.17 4.91 1.55
CA VAL A 64 2.59 6.22 2.06
C VAL A 64 3.17 6.01 3.46
N GLU A 65 4.40 6.48 3.68
CA GLU A 65 5.11 6.25 4.94
C GLU A 65 5.25 7.55 5.74
N THR A 66 5.55 8.67 5.09
CA THR A 66 5.67 9.97 5.73
C THR A 66 4.70 10.96 5.10
N GLY A 67 3.88 11.62 5.91
CA GLY A 67 3.01 12.70 5.45
C GLY A 67 3.78 13.87 4.79
N ASN A 68 5.11 13.93 5.00
CA ASN A 68 5.99 14.87 4.31
C ASN A 68 6.05 14.63 2.79
N THR A 69 6.20 13.38 2.34
CA THR A 69 6.25 13.07 0.90
C THR A 69 4.96 13.46 0.19
N LEU A 70 3.80 13.27 0.84
CA LEU A 70 2.53 13.73 0.30
C LEU A 70 2.49 15.27 0.23
N ARG A 71 2.86 15.95 1.33
CA ARG A 71 2.89 17.41 1.40
C ARG A 71 3.77 18.06 0.33
N THR A 72 4.96 17.53 0.08
CA THR A 72 5.87 18.08 -0.95
C THR A 72 5.30 17.97 -2.36
N ASN A 73 4.36 17.06 -2.58
CA ASN A 73 3.65 16.89 -3.84
C ASN A 73 2.25 17.55 -3.85
N GLY A 74 1.91 18.33 -2.82
CA GLY A 74 0.59 18.97 -2.70
C GLY A 74 -0.55 18.00 -2.36
N LEU A 75 -0.22 16.78 -1.95
CA LEU A 75 -1.20 15.74 -1.64
C LEU A 75 -1.53 15.70 -0.14
N VAL A 76 -2.73 15.26 0.17
CA VAL A 76 -3.20 14.91 1.52
C VAL A 76 -3.74 13.49 1.52
N GLU A 77 -3.52 12.77 2.62
CA GLU A 77 -4.13 11.46 2.83
C GLU A 77 -5.63 11.66 3.13
N VAL A 78 -6.49 11.02 2.34
CA VAL A 78 -7.94 11.08 2.47
C VAL A 78 -8.45 9.90 3.28
N GLU A 79 -7.93 8.69 2.99
CA GLU A 79 -8.32 7.48 3.70
C GLU A 79 -7.15 6.50 3.80
N LYS A 80 -6.99 5.93 4.99
CA LYS A 80 -6.08 4.81 5.21
C LYS A 80 -6.75 3.50 4.78
N ILE A 81 -6.19 2.86 3.76
CA ILE A 81 -6.74 1.60 3.21
C ILE A 81 -6.35 0.39 4.07
N MET A 82 -5.07 0.28 4.43
CA MET A 82 -4.55 -0.81 5.25
C MET A 82 -3.20 -0.46 5.85
N ASP A 83 -2.87 -1.16 6.94
CA ASP A 83 -1.51 -1.24 7.44
C ASP A 83 -0.66 -2.20 6.62
N VAL A 84 0.62 -1.87 6.44
CA VAL A 84 1.61 -2.72 5.78
C VAL A 84 2.67 -3.14 6.79
N SER A 85 3.21 -4.34 6.62
CA SER A 85 4.27 -4.88 7.48
C SER A 85 5.21 -5.74 6.67
N ALA A 86 6.48 -5.74 7.04
CA ALA A 86 7.46 -6.68 6.53
C ALA A 86 7.23 -8.05 7.18
N LEU A 87 7.15 -9.11 6.36
CA LEU A 87 7.00 -10.48 6.82
C LEU A 87 8.16 -11.34 6.32
N LEU A 88 8.72 -12.16 7.20
CA LEU A 88 9.69 -13.19 6.84
C LEU A 88 8.93 -14.44 6.38
N LEU A 89 8.97 -14.72 5.07
CA LEU A 89 8.34 -15.90 4.50
C LEU A 89 9.38 -17.01 4.29
N VAL A 90 9.06 -18.21 4.76
CA VAL A 90 9.93 -19.38 4.60
C VAL A 90 9.22 -20.46 3.80
N ASN A 91 9.92 -21.00 2.81
CA ASN A 91 9.43 -22.14 2.05
C ASN A 91 9.30 -23.39 2.95
N ARG A 92 8.13 -24.04 2.93
CA ARG A 92 7.82 -25.21 3.77
C ARG A 92 8.77 -26.40 3.59
N ILE A 93 9.23 -26.65 2.36
CA ILE A 93 10.15 -27.77 2.08
C ILE A 93 11.52 -27.43 2.65
N SER A 94 12.01 -26.21 2.37
CA SER A 94 13.29 -25.72 2.91
C SER A 94 13.29 -25.71 4.44
N GLN A 95 12.20 -25.30 5.09
CA GLN A 95 12.06 -25.33 6.55
C GLN A 95 12.29 -26.74 7.12
N LYS A 96 11.92 -27.79 6.39
CA LYS A 96 12.11 -29.18 6.83
C LYS A 96 13.48 -29.72 6.49
N THR A 97 14.00 -29.41 5.30
CA THR A 97 15.26 -29.97 4.79
C THR A 97 16.50 -29.23 5.27
N ARG A 98 16.35 -27.95 5.66
CA ARG A 98 17.42 -27.06 6.16
C ARG A 98 16.99 -26.39 7.46
N PHE A 99 16.40 -27.19 8.36
CA PHE A 99 15.75 -26.69 9.57
C PHE A 99 16.70 -25.85 10.43
N ASP A 100 17.91 -26.36 10.72
CA ASP A 100 18.84 -25.70 11.63
C ASP A 100 19.32 -24.34 11.09
N GLU A 101 19.78 -24.30 9.84
CA GLU A 101 20.23 -23.06 9.17
C GLU A 101 19.14 -21.99 9.14
N ILE A 102 17.91 -22.39 8.81
CA ILE A 102 16.77 -21.48 8.74
C ILE A 102 16.38 -21.00 10.13
N ASN A 103 16.36 -21.87 11.13
CA ASN A 103 16.03 -21.48 12.50
C ASN A 103 17.07 -20.51 13.07
N GLU A 104 18.35 -20.74 12.78
CA GLU A 104 19.41 -19.82 13.18
C GLU A 104 19.19 -18.42 12.58
N LEU A 105 18.89 -18.32 11.28
CA LEU A 105 18.59 -17.05 10.63
C LEU A 105 17.34 -16.38 11.23
N VAL A 106 16.27 -17.16 11.45
CA VAL A 106 15.03 -16.66 12.06
C VAL A 106 15.31 -16.09 13.46
N LEU A 107 16.11 -16.77 14.27
CA LEU A 107 16.47 -16.30 15.61
C LEU A 107 17.30 -15.01 15.54
N LYS A 108 18.29 -14.93 14.66
CA LYS A 108 19.09 -13.70 14.47
C LYS A 108 18.24 -12.51 14.03
N ILE A 109 17.28 -12.72 13.13
CA ILE A 109 16.34 -11.67 12.71
C ILE A 109 15.46 -11.25 13.88
N LYS A 110 14.96 -12.21 14.68
CA LYS A 110 14.14 -11.94 15.88
C LYS A 110 14.88 -11.09 16.91
N GLU A 111 16.17 -11.32 17.11
CA GLU A 111 16.97 -10.55 18.09
C GLU A 111 17.09 -9.07 17.72
N VAL A 112 17.15 -8.75 16.43
CA VAL A 112 17.31 -7.36 15.95
C VAL A 112 15.99 -6.64 15.69
N THR A 113 14.86 -7.35 15.58
CA THR A 113 13.52 -6.75 15.42
C THR A 113 12.79 -6.67 16.76
N LYS A 114 12.50 -5.46 17.25
CA LYS A 114 11.86 -5.23 18.57
C LYS A 114 10.39 -5.65 18.68
N ASP A 115 9.74 -5.97 17.56
CA ASP A 115 8.43 -6.62 17.52
C ASP A 115 8.62 -8.05 17.02
N GLY A 116 8.28 -9.05 17.85
CA GLY A 116 8.36 -10.45 17.47
C GLY A 116 7.60 -10.72 16.16
N PRO A 117 8.04 -11.69 15.34
CA PRO A 117 7.51 -11.86 14.00
C PRO A 117 6.00 -12.12 14.09
N GLY A 118 5.23 -11.39 13.30
CA GLY A 118 3.85 -11.76 13.01
C GLY A 118 3.82 -13.26 12.71
N LYS A 119 2.95 -13.99 13.41
CA LYS A 119 2.87 -15.46 13.41
C LYS A 119 3.27 -16.03 12.05
N LEU A 120 4.30 -16.90 12.04
CA LEU A 120 4.65 -17.71 10.88
C LEU A 120 3.38 -18.46 10.44
N ARG A 121 2.73 -18.00 9.37
CA ARG A 121 1.58 -18.70 8.79
C ARG A 121 2.14 -19.83 7.94
N GLY A 122 2.22 -20.98 8.61
CA GLY A 122 2.70 -22.24 8.08
C GLY A 122 1.73 -22.90 7.15
#